data_AF-A0A523U9M4-F1
#
_entry.id   AF-A0A523U9M4-F1
#
_cell.length_a   1.000
_cell.length_b   1.000
_cell.length_c   1.000
_cell.angle_alpha   90.00
_cell.angle_beta   90.00
_cell.angle_gamma   90.00
#
_symmetry.space_group_name_H-M   'P 1'
#
loop_
_entity.id
_entity.type
_entity.pdbx_description
1 polymer ?
#
loop_
_entity_poly.entity_id
_entity_poly.type
_entity_poly.pdbx_seq_one_letter_code
_entity_poly.pdbx_strand_id
1 'polypeptide(L)'
;MKIKLIITLAAACAGCLIFMFSIATAGPPTAKNAAQGTLTLSDGSTYKGKIYLTGKKPLTIYLKKSRDRQTFLFSEIRSFEFTVVKAEKKKKFIFKESGKDEKIESGEERPRLDITITVNLKSGKSVTGTVQPTTIYIENDEERERFQLLKLLHGETGEALESLVYVKKIEFGEPGEKEVRYKITGAVKPASVLVEAAAWHRGTLTIYKGKVAAGKYEIDVPQAGAYDIMLTLNSEILFWIGVYDNGAEGPEPEDLVACDIATFIETTDKDFFDTRSALKIIGDNKWAMAIVDKWRTQPTHYNKKENPDARFRRVDVWQLEHTNVRWRIMKRVNLYREKLETKESKSRPFRMDKTMGGVVLTEEKPEAARDLDVTESSLERPGELPEAPPGKPTGEGKK
;
A
#
# COMPACT_ATOMS: atom_id res chain seq x y z
N MET A 1 -15.53 -17.00 -25.99
CA MET A 1 -15.54 -16.60 -24.56
C MET A 1 -16.84 -17.09 -23.93
N LYS A 2 -16.84 -18.29 -23.31
CA LYS A 2 -18.02 -18.80 -22.59
C LYS A 2 -18.03 -18.15 -21.21
N ILE A 3 -19.01 -17.30 -20.94
CA ILE A 3 -19.22 -16.74 -19.60
C ILE A 3 -19.89 -17.84 -18.77
N LYS A 4 -19.12 -18.62 -18.02
CA LYS A 4 -19.68 -19.40 -16.91
C LYS A 4 -19.87 -18.44 -15.73
N LEU A 5 -21.02 -17.79 -15.72
CA LEU A 5 -21.60 -17.27 -14.49
C LEU A 5 -22.19 -18.51 -13.81
N ILE A 6 -21.66 -18.94 -12.67
CA ILE A 6 -22.39 -19.87 -11.80
C ILE A 6 -23.51 -19.04 -11.16
N ILE A 7 -24.58 -18.85 -11.93
CA ILE A 7 -25.89 -18.47 -11.43
C ILE A 7 -26.79 -19.65 -11.76
N THR A 8 -27.34 -20.27 -10.74
CA THR A 8 -28.41 -21.26 -10.88
C THR A 8 -29.67 -20.51 -11.30
N LEU A 9 -29.83 -20.26 -12.60
CA LEU A 9 -31.00 -19.56 -13.15
C LEU A 9 -32.04 -20.59 -13.62
N ALA A 10 -33.17 -20.65 -12.93
CA ALA A 10 -34.39 -21.27 -13.43
C ALA A 10 -34.93 -20.45 -14.62
N ALA A 11 -35.39 -21.15 -15.65
CA ALA A 11 -35.74 -20.62 -16.96
C ALA A 11 -37.02 -19.77 -16.97
N ALA A 12 -37.02 -18.65 -17.73
CA ALA A 12 -38.15 -18.21 -18.55
C ALA A 12 -37.79 -17.05 -19.53
N CYS A 13 -38.16 -17.27 -20.79
CA CYS A 13 -38.65 -16.33 -21.81
C CYS A 13 -37.75 -15.22 -22.43
N ALA A 14 -37.32 -15.54 -23.66
CA ALA A 14 -37.62 -14.88 -24.94
C ALA A 14 -37.31 -13.38 -25.15
N GLY A 15 -36.37 -13.14 -26.07
CA GLY A 15 -36.40 -12.01 -27.01
C GLY A 15 -35.47 -10.85 -26.67
N CYS A 16 -34.19 -10.92 -27.05
CA CYS A 16 -33.35 -9.73 -27.11
C CYS A 16 -32.33 -9.79 -28.26
N LEU A 17 -32.35 -8.73 -29.07
CA LEU A 17 -31.46 -8.44 -30.20
C LEU A 17 -29.98 -8.53 -29.79
N ILE A 18 -29.18 -9.29 -30.54
CA ILE A 18 -27.72 -9.35 -30.37
C ILE A 18 -27.07 -8.26 -31.24
N PHE A 19 -26.65 -7.17 -30.61
CA PHE A 19 -25.66 -6.25 -31.19
C PHE A 19 -24.27 -6.86 -31.03
N MET A 20 -23.64 -7.29 -32.12
CA MET A 20 -22.23 -7.67 -32.13
C MET A 20 -21.35 -6.41 -32.06
N PHE A 21 -20.92 -6.03 -30.86
CA PHE A 21 -19.75 -5.18 -30.70
C PHE A 21 -18.49 -6.05 -30.86
N SER A 22 -17.72 -5.82 -31.92
CA SER A 22 -16.35 -6.30 -32.02
C SER A 22 -15.52 -5.65 -30.91
N ILE A 23 -15.32 -6.37 -29.81
CA ILE A 23 -14.36 -6.00 -28.78
C ILE A 23 -12.98 -6.22 -29.38
N ALA A 24 -12.28 -5.13 -29.70
CA ALA A 24 -10.87 -5.17 -30.03
C ALA A 24 -10.13 -5.88 -28.89
N THR A 25 -9.51 -7.03 -29.17
CA THR A 25 -8.65 -7.77 -28.24
C THR A 25 -7.37 -6.98 -28.05
N ALA A 26 -7.40 -6.00 -27.14
CA ALA A 26 -6.18 -5.50 -26.54
C ALA A 26 -5.45 -6.71 -25.96
N GLY A 27 -4.23 -6.97 -26.44
CA GLY A 27 -3.40 -8.06 -25.94
C GLY A 27 -3.32 -8.01 -24.41
N PRO A 28 -3.17 -9.17 -23.73
CA PRO A 28 -3.24 -9.24 -22.28
C PRO A 28 -2.23 -8.23 -21.72
N PRO A 29 -2.67 -7.25 -20.90
CA PRO A 29 -1.74 -6.34 -20.26
C PRO A 29 -0.73 -7.21 -19.53
N THR A 30 0.57 -6.97 -19.75
CA THR A 30 1.67 -7.62 -19.02
C THR A 30 1.45 -7.36 -17.54
N ALA A 31 0.75 -8.28 -16.88
CA ALA A 31 0.33 -8.13 -15.51
C ALA A 31 1.57 -8.33 -14.65
N LYS A 32 2.18 -7.22 -14.21
CA LYS A 32 3.29 -7.22 -13.23
C LYS A 32 2.94 -7.99 -11.94
N ASN A 33 1.66 -8.26 -11.70
CA ASN A 33 1.17 -9.03 -10.56
C ASN A 33 0.47 -10.32 -11.03
N ALA A 34 1.25 -11.22 -11.64
CA ALA A 34 0.79 -12.54 -12.09
C ALA A 34 1.74 -13.62 -11.56
N ALA A 35 1.18 -14.75 -11.13
CA ALA A 35 1.95 -15.89 -10.63
C ALA A 35 1.24 -17.20 -10.97
N GLN A 36 2.00 -18.28 -11.14
CA GLN A 36 1.43 -19.61 -11.25
C GLN A 36 0.85 -20.05 -9.90
N GLY A 37 -0.33 -20.68 -9.93
CA GLY A 37 -0.97 -21.12 -8.70
C GLY A 37 -2.16 -22.03 -8.90
N THR A 38 -2.72 -22.46 -7.77
CA THR A 38 -3.94 -23.25 -7.67
C THR A 38 -4.96 -22.50 -6.83
N LEU A 39 -6.18 -22.36 -7.32
CA LEU A 39 -7.32 -21.81 -6.61
C LEU A 39 -8.28 -22.93 -6.25
N THR A 40 -8.72 -22.96 -5.00
CA THR A 40 -9.69 -23.95 -4.48
C THR A 40 -10.90 -23.22 -3.94
N LEU A 41 -12.09 -23.61 -4.40
CA LEU A 41 -13.36 -23.09 -3.89
C LEU A 41 -13.84 -23.86 -2.66
N SER A 42 -14.85 -23.33 -2.00
CA SER A 42 -15.44 -23.94 -0.80
C SER A 42 -16.18 -25.26 -1.09
N ASP A 43 -16.61 -25.47 -2.33
CA ASP A 43 -17.21 -26.72 -2.81
C ASP A 43 -16.18 -27.82 -3.16
N GLY A 44 -14.88 -27.50 -3.06
CA GLY A 44 -13.79 -28.41 -3.39
C GLY A 44 -13.33 -28.39 -4.84
N SER A 45 -13.99 -27.62 -5.73
CA SER A 45 -13.49 -27.42 -7.09
C SER A 45 -12.15 -26.69 -7.09
N THR A 46 -11.28 -27.05 -8.03
CA THR A 46 -9.92 -26.51 -8.14
C THR A 46 -9.62 -26.03 -9.56
N TYR A 47 -8.86 -24.95 -9.64
CA TYR A 47 -8.46 -24.32 -10.89
C TYR A 47 -6.95 -24.08 -10.83
N LYS A 48 -6.22 -24.52 -11.85
CA LYS A 48 -4.77 -24.36 -11.96
C LYS A 48 -4.43 -23.47 -13.14
N GLY A 49 -3.44 -22.61 -12.97
CA GLY A 49 -2.95 -21.75 -14.05
C GLY A 49 -2.33 -20.47 -13.52
N LYS A 50 -2.19 -19.51 -14.45
CA LYS A 50 -1.63 -18.20 -14.15
C LYS A 50 -2.69 -17.32 -13.52
N ILE A 51 -2.48 -16.96 -12.25
CA ILE A 51 -3.38 -16.12 -11.47
C ILE A 51 -2.92 -14.66 -11.52
N TYR A 52 -3.83 -13.73 -11.79
CA TYR A 52 -3.54 -12.30 -11.82
C TYR A 52 -4.75 -11.43 -11.45
N LEU A 53 -4.51 -10.17 -11.10
CA LEU A 53 -5.53 -9.16 -10.87
C LEU A 53 -5.74 -8.30 -12.14
N THR A 54 -6.94 -7.75 -12.34
CA THR A 54 -7.13 -6.75 -13.39
C THR A 54 -6.33 -5.48 -13.08
N GLY A 55 -5.50 -5.09 -14.03
CA GLY A 55 -4.66 -3.90 -13.94
C GLY A 55 -3.37 -4.13 -13.15
N LYS A 56 -2.69 -3.04 -12.81
CA LYS A 56 -1.38 -3.06 -12.14
C LYS A 56 -1.47 -2.97 -10.61
N LYS A 57 -2.65 -3.21 -10.03
CA LYS A 57 -2.88 -3.00 -8.59
C LYS A 57 -2.52 -4.26 -7.79
N PRO A 58 -1.71 -4.13 -6.72
CA PRO A 58 -1.47 -5.23 -5.78
C PRO A 58 -2.74 -5.58 -4.99
N LEU A 59 -2.74 -6.72 -4.32
CA LEU A 59 -3.84 -7.11 -3.44
C LEU A 59 -3.80 -6.27 -2.16
N THR A 60 -4.89 -5.59 -1.81
CA THR A 60 -4.99 -4.79 -0.58
C THR A 60 -5.79 -5.52 0.48
N ILE A 61 -5.18 -5.73 1.65
CA ILE A 61 -5.83 -6.29 2.84
C ILE A 61 -5.94 -5.20 3.92
N TYR A 62 -7.13 -5.06 4.49
CA TYR A 62 -7.35 -4.22 5.66
C TYR A 62 -7.13 -5.03 6.94
N LEU A 63 -6.18 -4.60 7.76
CA LEU A 63 -5.77 -5.25 8.99
C LEU A 63 -6.55 -4.67 10.16
N LYS A 64 -7.50 -5.43 10.72
CA LYS A 64 -8.38 -4.93 11.79
C LYS A 64 -7.60 -4.48 13.04
N LYS A 65 -6.52 -5.18 13.40
CA LYS A 65 -5.72 -4.90 14.60
C LYS A 65 -4.98 -3.57 14.52
N SER A 66 -4.32 -3.28 13.39
CA SER A 66 -3.58 -2.02 13.19
C SER A 66 -4.44 -0.91 12.59
N ARG A 67 -5.67 -1.22 12.12
CA ARG A 67 -6.53 -0.32 11.33
C ARG A 67 -5.83 0.23 10.09
N ASP A 68 -4.94 -0.57 9.51
CA ASP A 68 -4.10 -0.20 8.38
C ASP A 68 -4.46 -1.02 7.12
N ARG A 69 -4.04 -0.54 5.95
CA ARG A 69 -4.16 -1.24 4.68
C ARG A 69 -2.77 -1.64 4.20
N GLN A 70 -2.55 -2.94 4.05
CA GLN A 70 -1.31 -3.47 3.50
C GLN A 70 -1.55 -4.01 2.09
N THR A 71 -0.62 -3.73 1.19
CA THR A 71 -0.64 -4.23 -0.19
C THR A 71 0.39 -5.33 -0.37
N PHE A 72 0.02 -6.39 -1.10
CA PHE A 72 0.88 -7.55 -1.37
C PHE A 72 0.92 -7.86 -2.86
N LEU A 73 2.10 -8.21 -3.37
CA LEU A 73 2.30 -8.78 -4.70
C LEU A 73 2.19 -10.31 -4.61
N PHE A 74 1.66 -10.96 -5.64
CA PHE A 74 1.53 -12.42 -5.69
C PHE A 74 2.88 -13.13 -5.66
N SER A 75 3.95 -12.49 -6.13
CA SER A 75 5.32 -12.99 -5.98
C SER A 75 5.77 -13.15 -4.51
N GLU A 76 5.14 -12.43 -3.59
CA GLU A 76 5.49 -12.40 -2.15
C GLU A 76 4.66 -13.40 -1.35
N ILE A 77 3.58 -13.90 -1.94
CA ILE A 77 2.54 -14.65 -1.25
C ILE A 77 2.73 -16.12 -1.56
N ARG A 78 2.70 -16.93 -0.52
CA ARG A 78 2.67 -18.39 -0.63
C ARG A 78 1.24 -18.88 -0.75
N SER A 79 0.34 -18.39 0.10
CA SER A 79 -1.07 -18.75 0.01
C SER A 79 -2.02 -17.70 0.59
N PHE A 80 -3.27 -17.78 0.15
CA PHE A 80 -4.42 -17.17 0.77
C PHE A 80 -5.32 -18.24 1.35
N GLU A 81 -5.81 -18.03 2.55
CA GLU A 81 -6.83 -18.86 3.19
C GLU A 81 -7.99 -17.99 3.61
N PHE A 82 -9.18 -18.32 3.14
CA PHE A 82 -10.40 -17.60 3.43
C PHE A 82 -11.22 -18.40 4.43
N THR A 83 -11.57 -17.75 5.55
CA THR A 83 -12.32 -18.37 6.64
C THR A 83 -13.61 -17.60 6.88
N VAL A 84 -14.72 -18.32 6.95
CA VAL A 84 -16.02 -17.76 7.35
C VAL A 84 -15.97 -17.47 8.85
N VAL A 85 -16.08 -16.19 9.22
CA VAL A 85 -16.11 -15.73 10.61
C VAL A 85 -17.54 -15.67 11.14
N LYS A 86 -18.50 -15.37 10.25
CA LYS A 86 -19.91 -15.34 10.58
C LYS A 86 -20.72 -15.84 9.40
N ALA A 87 -21.72 -16.66 9.69
CA ALA A 87 -22.68 -17.12 8.71
C ALA A 87 -24.08 -16.95 9.30
N GLU A 88 -24.96 -16.23 8.61
CA GLU A 88 -26.30 -15.95 9.10
C GLU A 88 -27.28 -15.73 7.95
N LYS A 89 -28.56 -16.00 8.19
CA LYS A 89 -29.64 -15.53 7.32
C LYS A 89 -30.03 -14.12 7.76
N LYS A 90 -29.96 -13.15 6.85
CA LYS A 90 -30.39 -11.78 7.09
C LYS A 90 -31.74 -11.51 6.47
N LYS A 91 -32.65 -11.00 7.30
CA LYS A 91 -33.91 -10.41 6.88
C LYS A 91 -33.66 -9.28 5.89
N LYS A 92 -34.40 -9.30 4.79
CA LYS A 92 -34.39 -8.27 3.75
C LYS A 92 -35.37 -7.17 4.15
N PHE A 93 -34.88 -5.93 4.06
CA PHE A 93 -35.66 -4.74 4.31
C PHE A 93 -35.95 -4.05 2.98
N ILE A 94 -37.19 -3.65 2.79
CA ILE A 94 -37.62 -2.81 1.67
C ILE A 94 -38.02 -1.45 2.23
N PHE A 95 -37.80 -0.39 1.46
CA PHE A 95 -38.36 0.92 1.82
C PHE A 95 -39.87 0.84 1.73
N LYS A 96 -40.56 1.37 2.74
CA LYS A 96 -42.03 1.38 2.79
C LYS A 96 -42.63 2.16 1.63
N GLU A 97 -41.97 3.25 1.25
CA GLU A 97 -42.33 4.12 0.12
C GLU A 97 -41.05 4.69 -0.49
N SER A 98 -41.01 4.86 -1.81
CA SER A 98 -39.85 5.43 -2.49
C SER A 98 -39.58 6.85 -1.99
N GLY A 99 -38.35 7.12 -1.53
CA GLY A 99 -37.96 8.42 -0.99
C GLY A 99 -38.26 8.63 0.51
N LYS A 100 -38.85 7.64 1.20
CA LYS A 100 -38.93 7.64 2.67
C LYS A 100 -37.89 6.69 3.28
N ASP A 101 -37.25 7.10 4.37
CA ASP A 101 -36.26 6.29 5.09
C ASP A 101 -36.86 5.16 5.94
N GLU A 102 -38.20 5.11 6.05
CA GLU A 102 -38.90 4.05 6.76
C GLU A 102 -38.77 2.73 6.01
N LYS A 103 -38.25 1.70 6.69
CA LYS A 103 -38.05 0.37 6.13
C LYS A 103 -38.98 -0.62 6.80
N ILE A 104 -39.64 -1.46 6.00
CA ILE A 104 -40.43 -2.59 6.48
C ILE A 104 -39.71 -3.89 6.19
N GLU A 105 -39.87 -4.86 7.09
CA GLU A 105 -39.34 -6.21 6.91
C GLU A 105 -40.15 -6.90 5.81
N SER A 106 -39.47 -7.40 4.78
CA SER A 106 -40.14 -8.08 3.65
C SER A 106 -40.59 -9.51 3.96
N GLY A 107 -40.17 -10.07 5.11
CA GLY A 107 -40.33 -11.50 5.44
C GLY A 107 -39.34 -12.42 4.70
N GLU A 108 -38.65 -11.91 3.69
CA GLU A 108 -37.61 -12.65 2.97
C GLU A 108 -36.29 -12.67 3.75
N GLU A 109 -35.61 -13.81 3.71
CA GLU A 109 -34.26 -13.98 4.24
C GLU A 109 -33.27 -14.33 3.13
N ARG A 110 -32.06 -13.78 3.23
CA ARG A 110 -30.94 -14.12 2.36
C ARG A 110 -29.73 -14.58 3.17
N PRO A 111 -29.01 -15.63 2.74
CA PRO A 111 -27.82 -16.06 3.44
C PRO A 111 -26.70 -15.02 3.26
N ARG A 112 -25.88 -14.88 4.30
CA ARG A 112 -24.76 -13.96 4.33
C ARG A 112 -23.58 -14.63 5.02
N LEU A 113 -22.42 -14.54 4.37
CA LEU A 113 -21.12 -14.91 4.94
C LEU A 113 -20.25 -13.67 5.15
N ASP A 114 -19.68 -13.53 6.34
CA ASP A 114 -18.60 -12.60 6.62
C ASP A 114 -17.29 -13.37 6.60
N ILE A 115 -16.41 -13.02 5.66
CA ILE A 115 -15.20 -13.77 5.34
C ILE A 115 -13.97 -12.95 5.74
N THR A 116 -13.04 -13.60 6.45
CA THR A 116 -11.69 -13.09 6.70
C THR A 116 -10.69 -13.81 5.81
N ILE A 117 -9.58 -13.16 5.52
CA ILE A 117 -8.47 -13.75 4.76
C ILE A 117 -7.22 -13.77 5.64
N THR A 118 -6.51 -14.89 5.60
CA THR A 118 -5.14 -15.04 6.10
C THR A 118 -4.21 -15.16 4.90
N VAL A 119 -3.27 -14.22 4.81
CA VAL A 119 -2.22 -14.19 3.80
C VAL A 119 -0.97 -14.79 4.40
N ASN A 120 -0.49 -15.89 3.85
CA ASN A 120 0.77 -16.51 4.22
C ASN A 120 1.83 -16.07 3.21
N LEU A 121 2.86 -15.38 3.69
CA LEU A 121 3.94 -14.85 2.85
C LEU A 121 5.04 -15.90 2.67
N LYS A 122 5.82 -15.78 1.59
CA LYS A 122 6.99 -16.64 1.33
C LYS A 122 8.06 -16.53 2.43
N SER A 123 8.05 -15.46 3.21
CA SER A 123 8.90 -15.29 4.40
C SER A 123 8.44 -16.05 5.65
N GLY A 124 7.33 -16.78 5.58
CA GLY A 124 6.74 -17.48 6.73
C GLY A 124 5.88 -16.61 7.63
N LYS A 125 5.83 -15.30 7.41
CA LYS A 125 4.92 -14.40 8.13
C LYS A 125 3.48 -14.59 7.63
N SER A 126 2.53 -14.62 8.55
CA SER A 126 1.10 -14.61 8.24
C SER A 126 0.44 -13.31 8.66
N VAL A 127 -0.50 -12.82 7.85
CA VAL A 127 -1.24 -11.59 8.10
C VAL A 127 -2.74 -11.85 7.90
N THR A 128 -3.55 -11.60 8.93
CA THR A 128 -5.00 -11.81 8.88
C THR A 128 -5.76 -10.47 8.82
N GLY A 129 -6.73 -10.38 7.92
CA GLY A 129 -7.55 -9.19 7.74
C GLY A 129 -8.75 -9.42 6.82
N THR A 130 -9.29 -8.34 6.26
CA THR A 130 -10.36 -8.43 5.26
C THR A 130 -9.87 -7.95 3.91
N VAL A 131 -10.17 -8.69 2.85
CA VAL A 131 -9.82 -8.31 1.49
C VAL A 131 -10.62 -7.08 1.05
N GLN A 132 -9.96 -6.13 0.39
CA GLN A 132 -10.68 -5.11 -0.38
C GLN A 132 -11.31 -5.80 -1.60
N PRO A 133 -12.63 -5.65 -1.83
CA PRO A 133 -13.32 -6.33 -2.93
C PRO A 133 -12.54 -6.20 -4.25
N THR A 134 -12.19 -7.34 -4.84
CA THR A 134 -11.38 -7.40 -6.06
C THR A 134 -11.70 -8.64 -6.87
N THR A 135 -11.33 -8.64 -8.15
CA THR A 135 -11.50 -9.79 -9.05
C THR A 135 -10.14 -10.33 -9.45
N ILE A 136 -9.94 -11.61 -9.20
CA ILE A 136 -8.81 -12.37 -9.72
C ILE A 136 -9.23 -13.13 -10.97
N TYR A 137 -8.28 -13.36 -11.85
CA TYR A 137 -8.41 -14.22 -13.01
C TYR A 137 -7.45 -15.37 -12.86
N ILE A 138 -7.86 -16.53 -13.34
CA ILE A 138 -6.96 -17.65 -13.57
C ILE A 138 -7.05 -18.01 -15.05
N GLU A 139 -5.90 -18.16 -15.67
CA GLU A 139 -5.77 -18.44 -17.09
C GLU A 139 -4.91 -19.69 -17.27
N ASN A 140 -5.49 -20.68 -17.95
CA ASN A 140 -4.78 -21.84 -18.46
C ASN A 140 -4.73 -21.76 -20.00
N ASP A 141 -4.19 -22.78 -20.66
CA ASP A 141 -3.99 -22.75 -22.12
C ASP A 141 -5.30 -22.66 -22.93
N GLU A 142 -6.45 -22.98 -22.32
CA GLU A 142 -7.74 -23.10 -23.02
C GLU A 142 -8.76 -22.04 -22.60
N GLU A 143 -8.77 -21.66 -21.32
CA GLU A 143 -9.82 -20.88 -20.70
C GLU A 143 -9.29 -19.84 -19.70
N ARG A 144 -10.04 -18.74 -19.60
CA ARG A 144 -9.84 -17.70 -18.59
C ARG A 144 -11.08 -17.60 -17.73
N GLU A 145 -10.91 -17.87 -16.45
CA GLU A 145 -11.97 -17.77 -15.45
C GLU A 145 -11.76 -16.57 -14.53
N ARG A 146 -12.84 -16.10 -13.90
CA ARG A 146 -12.81 -14.95 -12.98
C ARG A 146 -13.47 -15.31 -11.66
N PHE A 147 -12.85 -14.88 -10.56
CA PHE A 147 -13.36 -15.09 -9.20
C PHE A 147 -13.35 -13.78 -8.44
N GLN A 148 -14.40 -13.52 -7.67
CA GLN A 148 -14.47 -12.35 -6.80
C GLN A 148 -13.97 -12.69 -5.40
N LEU A 149 -13.04 -11.89 -4.89
CA LEU A 149 -12.58 -11.94 -3.52
C LEU A 149 -13.37 -10.91 -2.72
N LEU A 150 -14.26 -11.38 -1.84
CA LEU A 150 -15.18 -10.54 -1.07
C LEU A 150 -14.99 -10.76 0.43
N LYS A 151 -15.06 -9.68 1.20
CA LYS A 151 -15.19 -9.76 2.67
C LYS A 151 -16.60 -10.11 3.14
N LEU A 152 -17.60 -9.93 2.27
CA LEU A 152 -19.02 -10.16 2.52
C LEU A 152 -19.61 -10.82 1.28
N LEU A 153 -20.18 -12.01 1.44
CA LEU A 153 -20.91 -12.71 0.39
C LEU A 153 -22.39 -12.74 0.76
N HIS A 154 -23.26 -12.48 -0.21
CA HIS A 154 -24.71 -12.52 -0.06
C HIS A 154 -25.27 -13.47 -1.12
N GLY A 155 -26.15 -14.37 -0.69
CA GLY A 155 -26.96 -15.17 -1.60
C GLY A 155 -28.25 -14.50 -2.00
N GLU A 156 -29.00 -15.24 -2.79
CA GLU A 156 -30.36 -14.89 -3.18
C GLU A 156 -31.36 -15.19 -2.05
N THR A 157 -32.57 -14.63 -2.17
CA THR A 157 -33.65 -14.93 -1.21
C THR A 157 -33.99 -16.42 -1.29
N GLY A 158 -34.07 -17.08 -0.13
CA GLY A 158 -34.42 -18.51 -0.03
C GLY A 158 -33.25 -19.48 -0.30
N GLU A 159 -32.10 -18.96 -0.70
CA GLU A 159 -30.88 -19.77 -0.89
C GLU A 159 -30.37 -20.34 0.45
N ALA A 160 -29.80 -21.54 0.43
CA ALA A 160 -29.18 -22.17 1.59
C ALA A 160 -27.85 -21.48 1.93
N LEU A 161 -27.43 -21.55 3.19
CA LEU A 161 -26.17 -20.95 3.61
C LEU A 161 -24.98 -21.70 3.00
N GLU A 162 -25.12 -23.02 2.85
CA GLU A 162 -24.11 -23.98 2.41
C GLU A 162 -23.90 -23.95 0.89
N SER A 163 -24.86 -23.44 0.11
CA SER A 163 -24.73 -23.31 -1.35
C SER A 163 -23.89 -22.11 -1.78
N LEU A 164 -23.56 -21.21 -0.84
CA LEU A 164 -22.70 -20.06 -1.12
C LEU A 164 -21.26 -20.50 -1.36
N VAL A 165 -20.91 -20.64 -2.64
CA VAL A 165 -19.54 -20.96 -3.07
C VAL A 165 -18.65 -19.72 -3.01
N TYR A 166 -17.52 -19.82 -2.32
CA TYR A 166 -16.52 -18.77 -2.23
C TYR A 166 -15.11 -19.32 -2.47
N VAL A 167 -14.15 -18.43 -2.75
CA VAL A 167 -12.74 -18.82 -2.83
C VAL A 167 -12.26 -19.20 -1.44
N LYS A 168 -11.93 -20.47 -1.23
CA LYS A 168 -11.48 -21.00 0.07
C LYS A 168 -9.98 -20.89 0.24
N LYS A 169 -9.21 -21.22 -0.81
CA LYS A 169 -7.75 -21.20 -0.77
C LYS A 169 -7.18 -20.78 -2.12
N ILE A 170 -6.06 -20.08 -2.11
CA ILE A 170 -5.22 -19.88 -3.28
C ILE A 170 -3.79 -20.18 -2.87
N GLU A 171 -3.07 -20.94 -3.66
CA GLU A 171 -1.67 -21.30 -3.42
C GLU A 171 -0.84 -20.88 -4.62
N PHE A 172 0.30 -20.25 -4.38
CA PHE A 172 1.23 -19.82 -5.41
C PHE A 172 2.55 -20.59 -5.31
N GLY A 173 3.21 -20.78 -6.45
CA GLY A 173 4.48 -21.50 -6.53
C GLY A 173 4.32 -23.02 -6.47
N GLU A 174 5.45 -23.72 -6.47
CA GLU A 174 5.48 -25.18 -6.34
C GLU A 174 5.51 -25.60 -4.86
N PRO A 175 4.85 -26.72 -4.50
CA PRO A 175 4.97 -27.27 -3.16
C PRO A 175 6.44 -27.56 -2.81
N GLY A 176 6.95 -26.91 -1.76
CA GLY A 176 8.33 -27.13 -1.26
C GLY A 176 9.32 -26.01 -1.56
N GLU A 177 8.89 -24.90 -2.19
CA GLU A 177 9.69 -23.69 -2.30
C GLU A 177 10.16 -23.25 -0.89
N LYS A 178 11.47 -23.07 -0.71
CA LYS A 178 12.07 -22.79 0.59
C LYS A 178 11.59 -21.44 1.12
N GLU A 179 11.20 -21.40 2.38
CA GLU A 179 10.95 -20.15 3.10
C GLU A 179 12.27 -19.38 3.19
N VAL A 180 12.38 -18.27 2.47
CA VAL A 180 13.52 -17.35 2.57
C VAL A 180 13.13 -16.23 3.52
N ARG A 181 13.85 -16.12 4.64
CA ARG A 181 13.70 -15.02 5.59
C ARG A 181 14.71 -13.94 5.25
N TYR A 182 14.20 -12.75 5.00
CA TYR A 182 15.02 -11.60 4.66
C TYR A 182 15.22 -10.74 5.89
N LYS A 183 16.45 -10.32 6.14
CA LYS A 183 16.81 -9.62 7.36
C LYS A 183 17.79 -8.47 7.10
N ILE A 184 17.52 -7.34 7.74
CA ILE A 184 18.44 -6.21 7.79
C ILE A 184 18.85 -6.01 9.25
N THR A 185 20.15 -6.03 9.53
CA THR A 185 20.70 -5.81 10.87
C THR A 185 21.66 -4.64 10.88
N GLY A 186 21.94 -4.11 12.07
CA GLY A 186 23.00 -3.14 12.24
C GLY A 186 23.12 -2.68 13.69
N ALA A 187 24.20 -1.95 13.96
CA ALA A 187 24.46 -1.27 15.21
C ALA A 187 24.66 0.22 14.97
N VAL A 188 24.15 1.04 15.87
CA VAL A 188 24.39 2.48 15.89
C VAL A 188 25.42 2.78 16.97
N LYS A 189 26.58 3.28 16.56
CA LYS A 189 27.66 3.68 17.48
C LYS A 189 27.36 5.06 18.10
N PRO A 190 27.80 5.29 19.34
CA PRO A 190 27.07 6.12 20.29
C PRO A 190 27.30 7.61 20.10
N ALA A 191 26.26 8.30 19.64
CA ALA A 191 25.97 9.69 20.00
C ALA A 191 24.55 9.85 20.60
N SER A 192 23.68 8.85 20.44
CA SER A 192 22.26 8.93 20.78
C SER A 192 21.64 7.54 21.03
N VAL A 193 20.52 7.51 21.76
CA VAL A 193 19.74 6.29 22.00
C VAL A 193 18.89 5.97 20.76
N LEU A 194 19.09 4.79 20.17
CA LEU A 194 18.22 4.27 19.12
C LEU A 194 16.84 3.92 19.70
N VAL A 195 15.80 4.54 19.15
CA VAL A 195 14.40 4.39 19.60
C VAL A 195 13.63 3.45 18.68
N GLU A 196 13.77 3.63 17.37
CA GLU A 196 13.05 2.85 16.36
C GLU A 196 13.94 2.60 15.15
N ALA A 197 13.78 1.44 14.53
CA ALA A 197 14.36 1.11 13.24
C ALA A 197 13.26 0.59 12.32
N ALA A 198 13.28 1.00 11.06
CA ALA A 198 12.34 0.51 10.06
C ALA A 198 13.00 0.40 8.68
N ALA A 199 12.53 -0.55 7.87
CA ALA A 199 12.93 -0.69 6.47
C ALA A 199 11.74 -0.36 5.57
N TRP A 200 11.96 0.51 4.61
CA TRP A 200 10.98 0.91 3.62
C TRP A 200 11.27 0.23 2.29
N HIS A 201 10.35 -0.62 1.85
CA HIS A 201 10.51 -1.35 0.58
C HIS A 201 10.14 -0.45 -0.61
N ARG A 202 11.07 -0.18 -1.52
CA ARG A 202 10.84 0.77 -2.63
C ARG A 202 9.75 0.35 -3.61
N GLY A 203 9.65 -0.95 -3.93
CA GLY A 203 8.63 -1.49 -4.85
C GLY A 203 7.19 -1.38 -4.33
N THR A 204 6.90 -1.92 -3.15
CA THR A 204 5.56 -1.91 -2.54
C THR A 204 5.26 -0.66 -1.72
N LEU A 205 6.31 0.06 -1.33
CA LEU A 205 6.29 1.26 -0.49
C LEU A 205 5.73 0.97 0.91
N THR A 206 5.96 -0.25 1.38
CA THR A 206 5.56 -0.74 2.69
C THR A 206 6.70 -0.50 3.68
N ILE A 207 6.37 -0.13 4.91
CA ILE A 207 7.33 0.04 6.01
C ILE A 207 7.25 -1.19 6.91
N TYR A 208 8.41 -1.76 7.20
CA TYR A 208 8.58 -2.87 8.14
C TYR A 208 9.35 -2.37 9.36
N LYS A 209 8.71 -2.39 10.53
CA LYS A 209 9.36 -2.00 11.79
C LYS A 209 10.23 -3.14 12.30
N GLY A 210 11.44 -2.81 12.72
CA GLY A 210 12.37 -3.71 13.37
C GLY A 210 12.27 -3.70 14.89
N LYS A 211 13.05 -4.60 15.50
CA LYS A 211 13.34 -4.62 16.93
C LYS A 211 14.59 -3.79 17.18
N VAL A 212 14.63 -3.09 18.30
CA VAL A 212 15.79 -2.32 18.75
C VAL A 212 16.18 -2.78 20.16
N ALA A 213 17.46 -3.05 20.38
CA ALA A 213 18.01 -3.40 21.69
C ALA A 213 19.49 -3.01 21.80
N ALA A 214 19.86 -2.30 22.87
CA ALA A 214 21.25 -1.92 23.15
C ALA A 214 21.98 -1.27 21.97
N GLY A 215 21.33 -0.33 21.27
CA GLY A 215 21.88 0.36 20.09
C GLY A 215 21.94 -0.49 18.82
N LYS A 216 21.48 -1.74 18.86
CA LYS A 216 21.38 -2.63 17.70
C LYS A 216 19.95 -2.69 17.20
N TYR A 217 19.79 -3.01 15.92
CA TYR A 217 18.49 -3.25 15.31
C TYR A 217 18.48 -4.51 14.43
N GLU A 218 17.29 -5.09 14.33
CA GLU A 218 16.96 -6.20 13.44
C GLU A 218 15.60 -5.93 12.81
N ILE A 219 15.55 -5.89 11.48
CA ILE A 219 14.33 -5.68 10.71
C ILE A 219 14.11 -6.93 9.85
N ASP A 220 13.10 -7.71 10.22
CA ASP A 220 12.61 -8.82 9.40
C ASP A 220 11.72 -8.27 8.28
N VAL A 221 12.08 -8.55 7.03
CA VAL A 221 11.31 -8.13 5.86
C VAL A 221 10.79 -9.36 5.09
N PRO A 222 9.61 -9.28 4.45
CA PRO A 222 8.96 -10.48 3.97
C PRO A 222 9.37 -10.94 2.56
N GLN A 223 10.29 -10.23 1.90
CA GLN A 223 10.57 -10.44 0.48
C GLN A 223 11.96 -9.91 0.07
N ALA A 224 12.44 -10.38 -1.07
CA ALA A 224 13.54 -9.76 -1.78
C ALA A 224 13.13 -8.38 -2.30
N GLY A 225 14.10 -7.50 -2.49
CA GLY A 225 13.86 -6.16 -3.02
C GLY A 225 14.88 -5.15 -2.54
N ALA A 226 14.64 -3.89 -2.93
CA ALA A 226 15.43 -2.75 -2.48
C ALA A 226 14.73 -2.03 -1.32
N TYR A 227 15.50 -1.74 -0.28
CA TYR A 227 15.03 -1.13 0.96
C TYR A 227 15.83 0.12 1.31
N ASP A 228 15.15 1.11 1.88
CA ASP A 228 15.75 2.23 2.59
C ASP A 228 15.51 2.08 4.09
N ILE A 229 16.55 2.27 4.90
CA ILE A 229 16.46 2.15 6.35
C ILE A 229 16.18 3.53 6.94
N MET A 230 15.20 3.59 7.85
CA MET A 230 14.94 4.73 8.71
C MET A 230 15.34 4.37 10.13
N LEU A 231 16.13 5.21 10.78
CA LEU A 231 16.43 5.11 12.20
C LEU A 231 15.90 6.36 12.91
N THR A 232 15.11 6.14 13.95
CA THR A 232 14.71 7.21 14.87
C THR A 232 15.60 7.11 16.09
N LEU A 233 16.41 8.13 16.28
CA LEU A 233 17.21 8.34 17.47
C LEU A 233 16.45 9.24 18.46
N ASN A 234 16.89 9.33 19.72
CA ASN A 234 16.26 10.26 20.65
C ASN A 234 16.53 11.73 20.26
N SER A 235 17.65 11.99 19.59
CA SER A 235 18.08 13.31 19.12
C SER A 235 17.55 13.65 17.74
N GLU A 236 17.42 12.69 16.84
CA GLU A 236 17.24 12.95 15.41
C GLU A 236 16.56 11.80 14.67
N ILE A 237 16.25 12.02 13.40
CA ILE A 237 15.72 11.02 12.47
C ILE A 237 16.71 10.90 11.32
N LEU A 238 17.14 9.68 11.03
CA LEU A 238 18.07 9.36 9.96
C LEU A 238 17.33 8.59 8.87
N PHE A 239 17.39 9.07 7.64
CA PHE A 239 16.78 8.40 6.50
C PHE A 239 17.41 8.88 5.19
N TRP A 240 17.35 8.03 4.17
CA TRP A 240 17.74 8.39 2.81
C TRP A 240 16.72 7.87 1.81
N ILE A 241 16.49 8.64 0.75
CA ILE A 241 15.82 8.13 -0.45
C ILE A 241 16.89 7.91 -1.51
N GLY A 242 17.18 6.64 -1.82
CA GLY A 242 17.92 6.33 -3.04
C GLY A 242 16.98 5.95 -4.18
N VAL A 243 17.52 5.80 -5.38
CA VAL A 243 16.71 5.79 -6.60
C VAL A 243 16.18 4.40 -6.99
N TYR A 244 15.02 4.40 -7.65
CA TYR A 244 14.35 3.25 -8.22
C TYR A 244 15.18 2.51 -9.29
N ASP A 245 15.02 1.18 -9.29
CA ASP A 245 15.69 0.13 -10.09
C ASP A 245 17.16 -0.22 -9.73
N ASN A 246 17.34 -1.45 -9.24
CA ASN A 246 18.61 -2.17 -9.08
C ASN A 246 19.72 -1.51 -8.22
N GLY A 247 19.40 -0.48 -7.43
CA GLY A 247 20.37 0.13 -6.52
C GLY A 247 21.26 1.21 -7.16
N ALA A 248 20.96 1.65 -8.38
CA ALA A 248 21.57 2.84 -8.95
C ALA A 248 21.01 4.10 -8.27
N GLU A 249 21.86 5.11 -8.04
CA GLU A 249 21.38 6.49 -7.87
C GLU A 249 20.80 6.97 -9.21
N GLY A 250 19.77 7.78 -9.14
CA GLY A 250 19.10 8.37 -10.28
C GLY A 250 19.40 9.85 -10.31
N PRO A 251 19.00 10.49 -11.40
CA PRO A 251 19.36 11.87 -11.61
C PRO A 251 18.79 12.70 -10.45
N GLU A 252 19.64 13.57 -9.93
CA GLU A 252 19.13 14.76 -9.28
C GLU A 252 18.37 15.54 -10.36
N PRO A 253 17.13 15.96 -10.08
CA PRO A 253 16.37 16.71 -11.06
C PRO A 253 17.10 18.02 -11.40
N GLU A 254 16.98 18.48 -12.63
CA GLU A 254 17.38 19.84 -12.99
C GLU A 254 16.70 20.85 -12.05
N ASP A 255 17.39 21.93 -11.69
CA ASP A 255 16.91 22.90 -10.69
C ASP A 255 15.48 23.40 -10.96
N LEU A 256 15.16 23.68 -12.22
CA LEU A 256 13.82 24.12 -12.61
C LEU A 256 12.74 23.07 -12.32
N VAL A 257 13.05 21.79 -12.52
CA VAL A 257 12.16 20.67 -12.21
C VAL A 257 12.02 20.53 -10.69
N ALA A 258 13.13 20.66 -9.95
CA ALA A 258 13.11 20.64 -8.49
C ALA A 258 12.25 21.77 -7.90
N CYS A 259 12.38 23.00 -8.39
CA CYS A 259 11.58 24.16 -7.95
C CYS A 259 10.08 23.97 -8.26
N ASP A 260 9.73 23.45 -9.43
CA ASP A 260 8.35 23.18 -9.82
C ASP A 260 7.72 22.11 -8.90
N ILE A 261 8.45 21.03 -8.60
CA ILE A 261 8.02 19.99 -7.66
C ILE A 261 7.85 20.57 -6.24
N ALA A 262 8.80 21.35 -5.76
CA ALA A 262 8.73 21.98 -4.44
C ALA A 262 7.51 22.90 -4.33
N THR A 263 7.30 23.76 -5.34
CA THR A 263 6.13 24.63 -5.43
C THR A 263 4.84 23.81 -5.42
N PHE A 264 4.77 22.73 -6.19
CA PHE A 264 3.62 21.82 -6.20
C PHE A 264 3.35 21.22 -4.81
N ILE A 265 4.38 20.80 -4.07
CA ILE A 265 4.25 20.21 -2.73
C ILE A 265 3.65 21.21 -1.72
N GLU A 266 4.14 22.46 -1.76
CA GLU A 266 3.70 23.55 -0.89
C GLU A 266 2.26 23.99 -1.19
N THR A 267 1.91 24.07 -2.47
CA THR A 267 0.64 24.63 -2.95
C THR A 267 -0.49 23.62 -3.14
N THR A 268 -0.18 22.31 -3.18
CA THR A 268 -1.21 21.25 -3.26
C THR A 268 -2.29 21.49 -2.20
N ASP A 269 -3.55 21.17 -2.51
CA ASP A 269 -4.71 21.39 -1.64
C ASP A 269 -4.45 21.07 -0.16
N LYS A 270 -4.96 21.96 0.71
CA LYS A 270 -4.81 21.85 2.17
C LYS A 270 -5.41 20.53 2.65
N ASP A 271 -4.56 19.67 3.21
CA ASP A 271 -5.02 18.54 4.01
C ASP A 271 -4.98 18.90 5.51
N PHE A 272 -4.89 17.91 6.39
CA PHE A 272 -4.76 18.15 7.82
C PHE A 272 -3.59 19.08 8.16
N PHE A 273 -2.48 19.05 7.41
CA PHE A 273 -1.27 19.82 7.70
C PHE A 273 -1.30 21.19 6.99
N ASP A 274 -1.03 22.24 7.76
CA ASP A 274 -1.08 23.64 7.28
C ASP A 274 0.18 24.08 6.56
N THR A 275 1.31 23.44 6.84
CA THR A 275 2.61 23.76 6.27
C THR A 275 3.31 22.49 5.77
N ARG A 276 4.02 22.62 4.65
CA ARG A 276 4.71 21.53 3.96
C ARG A 276 5.97 22.09 3.31
N SER A 277 7.03 21.32 3.30
CA SER A 277 8.24 21.63 2.55
C SER A 277 8.89 20.34 2.08
N ALA A 278 9.52 20.37 0.91
CA ALA A 278 10.33 19.26 0.46
C ALA A 278 11.71 19.33 1.15
N LEU A 279 12.16 18.20 1.70
CA LEU A 279 13.49 18.05 2.29
C LEU A 279 14.52 17.53 1.26
N LYS A 280 14.08 16.64 0.37
CA LYS A 280 14.88 16.11 -0.75
C LYS A 280 13.95 15.73 -1.87
N ILE A 281 14.40 15.94 -3.10
CA ILE A 281 13.71 15.54 -4.32
C ILE A 281 14.72 14.73 -5.17
N ILE A 282 14.26 13.61 -5.74
CA ILE A 282 15.00 12.81 -6.72
C ILE A 282 14.08 12.51 -7.90
N GLY A 283 14.62 12.31 -9.10
CA GLY A 283 13.85 11.97 -10.29
C GLY A 283 14.08 12.92 -11.46
N ASP A 284 13.13 12.95 -12.38
CA ASP A 284 13.19 13.70 -13.64
C ASP A 284 11.90 14.50 -13.88
N ASN A 285 11.72 15.01 -15.10
CA ASN A 285 10.54 15.80 -15.50
C ASN A 285 9.25 14.99 -15.75
N LYS A 286 9.29 13.66 -15.61
CA LYS A 286 8.13 12.76 -15.78
C LYS A 286 7.73 12.14 -14.47
N TRP A 287 8.69 11.88 -13.59
CA TRP A 287 8.48 11.20 -12.34
C TRP A 287 9.43 11.74 -11.27
N ALA A 288 8.95 11.83 -10.04
CA ALA A 288 9.79 12.21 -8.93
C ALA A 288 9.41 11.52 -7.63
N MET A 289 10.36 11.49 -6.70
CA MET A 289 10.12 11.18 -5.29
C MET A 289 10.60 12.32 -4.42
N ALA A 290 9.83 12.65 -3.40
CA ALA A 290 10.17 13.71 -2.47
C ALA A 290 10.01 13.25 -1.02
N ILE A 291 11.00 13.55 -0.17
CA ILE A 291 10.81 13.57 1.28
C ILE A 291 10.11 14.88 1.60
N VAL A 292 8.96 14.81 2.26
CA VAL A 292 8.14 15.99 2.56
C VAL A 292 7.98 16.11 4.07
N ASP A 293 8.47 17.21 4.64
CA ASP A 293 8.19 17.58 6.03
C ASP A 293 6.84 18.30 6.09
N LYS A 294 5.99 17.89 7.01
CA LYS A 294 4.63 18.40 7.15
C LYS A 294 4.37 18.80 8.58
N TRP A 295 3.78 19.97 8.74
CA TRP A 295 3.50 20.55 10.04
C TRP A 295 2.03 20.94 10.16
N ARG A 296 1.48 20.60 11.32
CA ARG A 296 0.21 21.13 11.83
C ARG A 296 0.59 22.04 12.98
N THR A 297 0.56 23.33 12.72
CA THR A 297 0.81 24.40 13.70
C THR A 297 -0.48 24.89 14.33
N GLN A 298 -1.61 24.76 13.62
CA GLN A 298 -2.92 25.19 14.10
C GLN A 298 -3.58 24.12 14.99
N PRO A 299 -4.36 24.52 16.02
CA PRO A 299 -5.13 23.58 16.82
C PRO A 299 -6.05 22.72 15.94
N THR A 300 -6.26 21.49 16.37
CA THR A 300 -7.23 20.53 15.84
C THR A 300 -8.48 20.53 16.71
N HIS A 301 -9.59 20.01 16.21
CA HIS A 301 -10.80 19.89 17.03
C HIS A 301 -10.55 19.11 18.34
N TYR A 302 -9.69 18.09 18.30
CA TYR A 302 -9.39 17.24 19.45
C TYR A 302 -8.56 17.95 20.51
N ASN A 303 -7.46 18.61 20.13
CA ASN A 303 -6.55 19.24 21.09
C ASN A 303 -6.90 20.68 21.45
N LYS A 304 -7.85 21.34 20.76
CA LYS A 304 -8.21 22.75 21.05
C LYS A 304 -8.58 23.01 22.51
N LYS A 305 -9.14 22.02 23.21
CA LYS A 305 -9.54 22.14 24.62
C LYS A 305 -8.47 21.67 25.60
N GLU A 306 -7.78 20.58 25.28
CA GLU A 306 -6.83 19.93 26.19
C GLU A 306 -5.42 20.51 26.09
N ASN A 307 -4.96 20.78 24.87
CA ASN A 307 -3.63 21.28 24.60
C ASN A 307 -3.61 22.04 23.26
N PRO A 308 -4.06 23.32 23.23
CA PRO A 308 -4.11 24.12 22.01
C PRO A 308 -2.71 24.40 21.43
N ASP A 309 -1.65 24.27 22.24
CA ASP A 309 -0.26 24.48 21.82
C ASP A 309 0.38 23.24 21.22
N ALA A 310 -0.29 22.08 21.29
CA ALA A 310 0.23 20.86 20.67
C ALA A 310 0.31 20.99 19.15
N ARG A 311 1.49 20.67 18.62
CA ARG A 311 1.78 20.65 17.19
C ARG A 311 2.01 19.22 16.73
N PHE A 312 1.72 18.95 15.46
CA PHE A 312 2.04 17.66 14.86
C PHE A 312 3.03 17.86 13.74
N ARG A 313 4.07 17.05 13.74
CA ARG A 313 4.99 16.95 12.63
C ARG A 313 4.89 15.56 12.02
N ARG A 314 4.99 15.48 10.70
CA ARG A 314 5.00 14.24 9.96
C ARG A 314 5.96 14.34 8.80
N VAL A 315 6.80 13.32 8.64
CA VAL A 315 7.68 13.19 7.48
C VAL A 315 7.12 12.10 6.57
N ASP A 316 6.90 12.46 5.32
CA ASP A 316 6.37 11.59 4.29
C ASP A 316 7.39 11.33 3.18
N VAL A 317 7.22 10.23 2.45
CA VAL A 317 7.70 10.14 1.06
C VAL A 317 6.53 10.22 0.10
N TRP A 318 6.61 11.13 -0.86
CA TRP A 318 5.63 11.28 -1.94
C TRP A 318 6.21 10.73 -3.23
N GLN A 319 5.42 9.92 -3.93
CA GLN A 319 5.67 9.58 -5.33
C GLN A 319 4.82 10.46 -6.22
N LEU A 320 5.48 11.09 -7.18
CA LEU A 320 4.93 12.09 -8.06
C LEU A 320 5.07 11.63 -9.52
N GLU A 321 4.06 11.94 -10.32
CA GLU A 321 4.07 11.76 -11.76
C GLU A 321 3.69 13.09 -12.40
N HIS A 322 4.48 13.55 -13.36
CA HIS A 322 4.14 14.70 -14.16
C HIS A 322 3.25 14.24 -15.31
N THR A 323 1.95 14.53 -15.21
CA THR A 323 1.10 14.52 -16.41
C THR A 323 1.59 15.68 -17.27
N ASN A 324 1.54 15.60 -18.61
CA ASN A 324 2.01 16.65 -19.53
C ASN A 324 1.60 18.11 -19.20
N VAL A 325 0.66 18.29 -18.28
CA VAL A 325 0.12 19.56 -17.79
C VAL A 325 0.53 19.90 -16.35
N ARG A 326 0.72 18.91 -15.47
CA ARG A 326 0.98 19.13 -14.03
C ARG A 326 1.47 17.90 -13.30
N TRP A 327 2.12 18.12 -12.17
CA TRP A 327 2.40 17.09 -11.17
C TRP A 327 1.12 16.52 -10.54
N ARG A 328 1.18 15.23 -10.25
CA ARG A 328 0.16 14.47 -9.54
C ARG A 328 0.80 13.61 -8.48
N ILE A 329 0.19 13.59 -7.29
CA ILE A 329 0.57 12.66 -6.24
C ILE A 329 0.01 11.27 -6.56
N MET A 330 0.91 10.31 -6.74
CA MET A 330 0.57 8.92 -7.00
C MET A 330 0.41 8.15 -5.69
N LYS A 331 1.32 8.36 -4.74
CA LYS A 331 1.30 7.72 -3.43
C LYS A 331 1.96 8.60 -2.37
N ARG A 332 1.48 8.48 -1.13
CA ARG A 332 2.07 9.09 0.06
C ARG A 332 2.34 7.99 1.07
N VAL A 333 3.54 7.95 1.61
CA VAL A 333 3.95 7.02 2.67
C VAL A 333 4.34 7.84 3.89
N ASN A 334 3.73 7.55 5.02
CA ASN A 334 4.11 8.16 6.30
C ASN A 334 5.32 7.40 6.85
N LEU A 335 6.48 8.06 6.86
CA LEU A 335 7.70 7.50 7.47
C LEU A 335 7.67 7.69 8.98
N TYR A 336 7.38 8.92 9.40
CA TYR A 336 7.52 9.34 10.77
C TYR A 336 6.43 10.32 11.18
N ARG A 337 6.01 10.23 12.45
CA ARG A 337 5.09 11.20 13.06
C ARG A 337 5.49 11.45 14.50
N GLU A 338 5.47 12.71 14.89
CA GLU A 338 5.57 13.11 16.28
C GLU A 338 4.49 14.12 16.66
N LYS A 339 4.15 14.11 17.95
CA LYS A 339 3.33 15.13 18.60
C LYS A 339 4.26 15.90 19.53
N LEU A 340 4.28 17.22 19.36
CA LEU A 340 5.02 18.12 20.22
C LEU A 340 4.02 18.74 21.18
N GLU A 341 4.19 18.51 22.48
CA GLU A 341 3.21 18.92 23.49
C GLU A 341 3.19 20.45 23.68
N THR A 342 4.27 21.16 23.40
CA THR A 342 4.32 22.63 23.56
C THR A 342 4.98 23.33 22.37
N LYS A 343 4.89 24.66 22.34
CA LYS A 343 5.55 25.50 21.33
C LYS A 343 7.08 25.51 21.48
N GLU A 344 7.59 25.24 22.67
CA GLU A 344 9.02 25.18 23.00
C GLU A 344 9.61 23.79 22.75
N SER A 345 8.76 22.76 22.64
CA SER A 345 9.18 21.40 22.33
C SER A 345 9.95 21.38 21.00
N LYS A 346 11.22 20.97 21.05
CA LYS A 346 12.07 20.83 19.86
C LYS A 346 11.73 19.54 19.13
N SER A 347 11.44 19.64 17.84
CA SER A 347 11.37 18.47 16.97
C SER A 347 12.75 17.87 16.77
N ARG A 348 12.78 16.55 16.58
CA ARG A 348 14.01 15.85 16.17
C ARG A 348 14.47 16.35 14.80
N PRO A 349 15.67 16.93 14.61
CA PRO A 349 16.17 17.21 13.27
C PRO A 349 16.11 15.97 12.39
N PHE A 350 15.79 16.18 11.12
CA PHE A 350 15.87 15.16 10.10
C PHE A 350 17.25 15.27 9.43
N ARG A 351 17.99 14.18 9.36
CA ARG A 351 19.30 14.09 8.70
C ARG A 351 19.29 12.99 7.64
N MET A 352 20.18 13.18 6.68
CA MET A 352 20.33 12.30 5.54
C MET A 352 21.65 11.56 5.59
N ASP A 353 21.59 10.25 5.37
CA ASP A 353 22.77 9.38 5.31
C ASP A 353 22.62 8.38 4.17
N LYS A 354 23.44 8.53 3.14
CA LYS A 354 23.39 7.70 1.92
C LYS A 354 23.58 6.22 2.19
N THR A 355 24.31 5.85 3.25
CA THR A 355 24.56 4.45 3.62
C THR A 355 23.30 3.71 4.07
N MET A 356 22.27 4.46 4.45
CA MET A 356 20.97 3.95 4.85
C MET A 356 20.07 3.58 3.66
N GLY A 357 20.44 4.02 2.47
CA GLY A 357 19.67 3.75 1.27
C GLY A 357 20.08 2.48 0.52
N GLY A 358 19.15 1.93 -0.25
CA GLY A 358 19.47 1.02 -1.35
C GLY A 358 19.96 -0.36 -0.92
N VAL A 359 19.52 -0.84 0.23
CA VAL A 359 19.82 -2.20 0.70
C VAL A 359 19.06 -3.19 -0.18
N VAL A 360 19.79 -3.91 -1.03
CA VAL A 360 19.23 -4.94 -1.92
C VAL A 360 19.33 -6.30 -1.24
N LEU A 361 18.18 -6.96 -1.09
CA LEU A 361 18.06 -8.34 -0.64
C LEU A 361 17.57 -9.21 -1.79
N THR A 362 18.16 -10.39 -1.94
CA THR A 362 17.85 -11.39 -2.97
C THR A 362 17.77 -12.77 -2.32
N GLU A 363 17.29 -13.79 -3.05
CA GLU A 363 17.27 -15.15 -2.52
C GLU A 363 18.68 -15.65 -2.20
N GLU A 364 19.68 -15.25 -3.00
CA GLU A 364 21.10 -15.57 -2.81
C GLU A 364 21.74 -14.75 -1.69
N LYS A 365 21.21 -13.55 -1.43
CA LYS A 365 21.67 -12.63 -0.39
C LYS A 365 20.48 -12.13 0.45
N PRO A 366 19.93 -12.98 1.34
CA PRO A 366 18.72 -12.65 2.08
C PRO A 366 18.99 -11.74 3.27
N GLU A 367 20.25 -11.59 3.67
CA GLU A 367 20.66 -10.78 4.82
C GLU A 367 21.58 -9.63 4.42
N ALA A 368 21.43 -8.49 5.09
CA ALA A 368 22.33 -7.35 4.99
C ALA A 368 22.62 -6.74 6.36
N ALA A 369 23.87 -6.31 6.56
CA ALA A 369 24.30 -5.57 7.74
C ALA A 369 24.64 -4.12 7.38
N ARG A 370 24.19 -3.18 8.22
CA ARG A 370 24.35 -1.73 8.08
C ARG A 370 24.63 -1.09 9.44
N ASP A 371 25.89 -1.17 9.84
CA ASP A 371 26.36 -0.44 11.01
C ASP A 371 26.51 1.04 10.67
N LEU A 372 26.15 1.89 11.63
CA LEU A 372 26.15 3.33 11.48
C LEU A 372 27.00 3.98 12.57
N ASP A 373 27.84 4.91 12.13
CA ASP A 373 28.59 5.80 13.01
C ASP A 373 28.02 7.22 12.87
N VAL A 374 27.37 7.71 13.94
CA VAL A 374 26.63 8.98 13.95
C VAL A 374 27.54 10.16 14.34
N THR A 375 28.86 10.01 14.21
CA THR A 375 29.78 11.14 14.45
C THR A 375 29.53 12.23 13.40
N GLU A 376 29.28 13.47 13.86
CA GLU A 376 28.69 14.62 13.13
C GLU A 376 29.24 14.95 11.72
N SER A 377 30.37 14.37 11.29
CA SER A 377 31.05 14.69 10.03
C SER A 377 30.45 14.04 8.76
N SER A 378 29.57 13.04 8.89
CA SER A 378 29.01 12.30 7.73
C SER A 378 27.55 12.61 7.40
N LEU A 379 26.83 13.32 8.29
CA LEU A 379 25.39 13.53 8.16
C LEU A 379 25.07 14.82 7.40
N GLU A 380 24.46 14.66 6.23
CA GLU A 380 23.96 15.78 5.45
C GLU A 380 22.71 16.36 6.13
N ARG A 381 22.66 17.69 6.28
CA ARG A 381 21.36 18.37 6.46
C ARG A 381 20.62 18.27 5.13
N PRO A 382 19.28 18.19 5.14
CA PRO A 382 18.51 18.48 3.94
C PRO A 382 19.05 19.76 3.31
N GLY A 383 19.55 19.67 2.08
CA GLY A 383 20.06 20.84 1.37
C GLY A 383 18.94 21.87 1.22
N GLU A 384 19.30 23.15 1.22
CA GLU A 384 18.35 24.17 0.76
C GLU A 384 17.99 23.83 -0.68
N LEU A 385 16.71 23.63 -0.95
CA LEU A 385 16.24 23.45 -2.32
C LEU A 385 16.49 24.74 -3.10
N PRO A 386 16.79 24.66 -4.41
CA PRO A 386 17.01 25.85 -5.21
C PRO A 386 15.82 26.79 -5.10
N GLU A 387 16.09 28.06 -4.84
CA GLU A 387 15.07 29.10 -4.86
C GLU A 387 14.50 29.22 -6.28
N ALA A 388 13.18 29.41 -6.38
CA ALA A 388 12.55 29.62 -7.67
C ALA A 388 13.20 30.85 -8.34
N PRO A 389 13.63 30.76 -9.62
CA PRO A 389 14.22 31.89 -10.30
C PRO A 389 13.25 33.08 -10.30
N PRO A 390 13.71 34.29 -9.98
CA PRO A 390 12.85 35.47 -9.93
C PRO A 390 12.23 35.72 -11.30
N GLY A 391 10.90 35.63 -11.42
CA GLY A 391 10.16 36.19 -12.55
C GLY A 391 9.50 35.22 -13.55
N LYS A 392 9.31 33.92 -13.26
CA LYS A 392 8.31 33.14 -14.01
C LYS A 392 6.93 33.35 -13.40
N PRO A 393 5.98 34.01 -14.08
CA PRO A 393 4.61 34.09 -13.61
C PRO A 393 4.07 32.66 -13.52
N THR A 394 3.73 32.23 -12.31
CA THR A 394 2.95 31.02 -12.09
C THR A 394 1.67 31.18 -12.90
N GLY A 395 1.52 30.34 -13.93
CA GLY A 395 0.46 30.45 -14.92
C GLY A 395 -0.87 30.71 -14.25
N GLU A 396 -1.45 31.87 -14.55
CA GLU A 396 -2.75 32.28 -14.05
C GLU A 396 -3.74 31.13 -14.25
N GLY A 397 -4.26 30.64 -13.13
CA GLY A 397 -5.40 29.73 -13.13
C GLY A 397 -6.57 30.43 -13.81
N LYS A 398 -6.80 30.12 -15.09
CA LYS A 398 -8.14 30.25 -15.67
C LYS A 398 -9.06 29.35 -14.85
N LYS A 399 -9.84 30.00 -13.99
CA LYS A 399 -10.95 29.40 -13.24
C LYS A 399 -12.01 28.86 -14.18
#